data_AF-A0A7Y2VQP9-F1
#
_entry.id   AF-A0A7Y2VQP9-F1
#
_cell.length_a   1.000
_cell.length_b   1.000
_cell.length_c   1.000
_cell.angle_alpha   90.00
_cell.angle_beta   90.00
_cell.angle_gamma   90.00
#
_symmetry.space_group_name_H-M   'P 1'
#
loop_
_entity.id
_entity.type
_entity.pdbx_description
1 polymer ?
#
loop_
_entity_poly.entity_id
_entity_poly.type
_entity_poly.pdbx_seq_one_letter_code
_entity_poly.pdbx_strand_id
1 'polypeptide(L)'
;MNSARDKESGQNDHKLRWIKRGITLALGIVIWNLPIPWDLSPDSWHLFTIFFTAIIGVLLEALSIFTASVLALVAVVLLRVLPAEKAFSGFSESFILLILAAFLVAKGVIKSGLGRRIAFLLIRRFGKSTLNLGYCIVATDTLLGPAIPSNTARSGILYPIAHALSLDTGSLPTPEGRRKTGSYLMMTAISGHTISSALWFTGMAANPVG
;
A
#
# COMPACT_ATOMS: atom_id res chain seq x y z
N MET A 1 30.75 13.38 -16.73
CA MET A 1 30.23 12.30 -17.60
C MET A 1 28.89 11.69 -17.13
N ASN A 2 28.40 11.95 -15.91
CA ASN A 2 27.08 11.43 -15.44
C ASN A 2 25.86 12.23 -15.90
N SER A 3 25.99 13.54 -16.14
CA SER A 3 24.83 14.41 -16.43
C SER A 3 24.09 14.09 -17.75
N ALA A 4 24.77 13.51 -18.75
CA ALA A 4 24.14 13.11 -20.01
C ALA A 4 23.40 11.76 -19.88
N ARG A 5 23.99 10.79 -19.16
CA ARG A 5 23.35 9.48 -18.89
C ARG A 5 22.13 9.62 -17.97
N ASP A 6 22.17 10.52 -16.99
CA ASP A 6 21.02 10.79 -16.10
C ASP A 6 19.87 11.51 -16.82
N LYS A 7 20.17 12.27 -17.89
CA LYS A 7 19.13 12.89 -18.74
C LYS A 7 18.51 11.90 -19.73
N GLU A 8 19.31 10.99 -20.29
CA GLU A 8 18.82 9.93 -21.17
C GLU A 8 17.96 8.90 -20.43
N SER A 9 18.32 8.53 -19.19
CA SER A 9 17.52 7.62 -18.37
C SER A 9 16.14 8.19 -18.04
N GLY A 10 16.07 9.46 -17.59
CA GLY A 10 14.80 10.12 -17.29
C GLY A 10 13.90 10.32 -18.51
N GLN A 11 14.48 10.50 -19.71
CA GLN A 11 13.71 10.66 -20.94
C GLN A 11 13.14 9.33 -21.46
N ASN A 12 13.88 8.23 -21.30
CA ASN A 12 13.40 6.88 -21.59
C ASN A 12 12.29 6.44 -20.64
N ASP A 13 12.41 6.76 -19.35
CA ASP A 13 11.38 6.46 -18.35
C ASP A 13 10.06 7.18 -18.65
N HIS A 14 10.13 8.45 -19.07
CA HIS A 14 8.94 9.20 -19.47
C HIS A 14 8.27 8.57 -20.70
N LYS A 15 9.05 8.24 -21.73
CA LYS A 15 8.55 7.59 -22.96
C LYS A 15 7.91 6.23 -22.67
N LEU A 16 8.54 5.42 -21.83
CA LEU A 16 8.03 4.12 -21.41
C LEU A 16 6.68 4.23 -20.69
N ARG A 17 6.51 5.24 -19.82
CA ARG A 17 5.23 5.48 -19.13
C ARG A 17 4.09 5.83 -20.09
N TRP A 18 4.34 6.63 -21.12
CA TRP A 18 3.33 6.95 -22.13
C TRP A 18 2.96 5.74 -22.98
N ILE A 19 3.92 4.90 -23.32
CA ILE A 19 3.68 3.63 -24.01
C ILE A 19 2.79 2.72 -23.14
N LYS A 20 3.15 2.52 -21.87
CA LYS A 20 2.37 1.73 -20.91
C LYS A 20 0.91 2.22 -20.82
N ARG A 21 0.69 3.54 -20.72
CA ARG A 21 -0.66 4.14 -20.72
C ARG A 21 -1.42 3.89 -22.02
N GLY A 22 -0.74 4.03 -23.16
CA GLY A 22 -1.32 3.72 -24.47
C GLY A 22 -1.76 2.26 -24.56
N ILE A 23 -0.94 1.33 -24.09
CA ILE A 23 -1.27 -0.11 -24.03
C ILE A 23 -2.49 -0.36 -23.15
N THR A 24 -2.55 0.23 -21.95
CA THR A 24 -3.71 0.09 -21.06
C THR A 24 -5.00 0.56 -21.72
N LEU A 25 -4.99 1.74 -22.36
CA LEU A 25 -6.16 2.26 -23.06
C LEU A 25 -6.54 1.39 -24.27
N ALA A 26 -5.56 0.97 -25.07
CA ALA A 26 -5.81 0.10 -26.21
C ALA A 26 -6.44 -1.23 -25.80
N LEU A 27 -5.94 -1.84 -24.71
CA LEU A 27 -6.49 -3.07 -24.15
C LEU A 27 -7.97 -2.89 -23.76
N GLY A 28 -8.30 -1.81 -23.05
CA GLY A 28 -9.69 -1.53 -22.67
C GLY A 28 -10.61 -1.35 -23.87
N ILE A 29 -10.16 -0.65 -24.92
CA ILE A 29 -10.91 -0.47 -26.16
C ILE A 29 -11.11 -1.82 -26.88
N VAL A 30 -10.07 -2.67 -26.95
CA VAL A 30 -10.19 -3.99 -27.58
C VAL A 30 -11.22 -4.84 -26.84
N ILE A 31 -11.12 -4.95 -25.52
CA ILE A 31 -12.05 -5.77 -24.72
C ILE A 31 -13.49 -5.24 -24.82
N TRP A 32 -13.66 -3.91 -24.84
CA TRP A 32 -14.98 -3.28 -25.00
C TRP A 32 -15.69 -3.72 -26.28
N ASN A 33 -14.95 -3.89 -27.38
CA ASN A 33 -15.50 -4.25 -28.69
C ASN A 33 -15.54 -5.77 -28.95
N LEU A 34 -15.03 -6.60 -28.03
CA LEU A 34 -15.13 -8.05 -28.16
C LEU A 34 -16.59 -8.50 -27.98
N PRO A 35 -17.00 -9.58 -28.67
CA PRO A 35 -18.31 -10.17 -28.45
C PRO A 35 -18.42 -10.64 -26.99
N ILE A 36 -19.55 -10.34 -26.35
CA ILE A 36 -19.81 -10.69 -24.96
C ILE A 36 -19.70 -12.21 -24.82
N PRO A 37 -18.70 -12.72 -24.09
CA PRO A 37 -18.64 -14.14 -23.77
C PRO A 37 -19.70 -14.42 -22.70
N TRP A 38 -20.43 -15.52 -22.85
CA TRP A 38 -21.48 -15.99 -21.92
C TRP A 38 -22.75 -15.14 -21.91
N ASP A 39 -23.77 -15.62 -21.19
CA ASP A 39 -25.10 -14.99 -21.07
C ASP A 39 -25.09 -13.80 -20.09
N LEU A 40 -24.10 -12.90 -20.27
CA LEU A 40 -23.92 -11.71 -19.44
C LEU A 40 -24.71 -10.53 -20.01
N SER A 41 -25.19 -9.67 -19.11
CA SER A 41 -25.77 -8.40 -19.54
C SER A 41 -24.69 -7.46 -20.12
N PRO A 42 -25.02 -6.63 -21.12
CA PRO A 42 -24.07 -5.66 -21.69
C PRO A 42 -23.42 -4.75 -20.63
N ASP A 43 -24.20 -4.30 -19.64
CA ASP A 43 -23.70 -3.45 -18.56
C ASP A 43 -22.64 -4.17 -17.70
N SER A 44 -22.81 -5.47 -17.45
CA SER A 44 -21.85 -6.27 -16.67
C SER A 44 -20.53 -6.43 -17.42
N TRP A 45 -20.59 -6.65 -18.74
CA TRP A 45 -19.40 -6.77 -19.59
C TRP A 45 -18.62 -5.45 -19.66
N HIS A 46 -19.30 -4.33 -19.83
CA HIS A 46 -18.68 -3.01 -19.85
C HIS A 46 -18.09 -2.61 -18.49
N LEU A 47 -18.79 -2.91 -17.39
CA LEU A 47 -18.28 -2.68 -16.04
C LEU A 47 -17.02 -3.52 -15.78
N PHE A 48 -17.05 -4.81 -16.15
CA PHE A 48 -15.89 -5.69 -16.10
C PHE A 48 -14.72 -5.13 -16.92
N THR A 49 -14.98 -4.67 -18.15
CA THR A 49 -13.96 -4.11 -19.04
C THR A 49 -13.27 -2.91 -18.40
N ILE A 50 -14.03 -1.97 -17.84
CA ILE A 50 -13.47 -0.79 -17.18
C ILE A 50 -12.65 -1.20 -15.94
N PHE A 51 -13.17 -2.10 -15.11
CA PHE A 51 -12.49 -2.60 -13.92
C PHE A 51 -11.19 -3.34 -14.25
N PHE A 52 -11.22 -4.25 -15.23
CA PHE A 52 -10.07 -5.01 -15.69
C PHE A 52 -8.99 -4.09 -16.27
N THR A 53 -9.40 -3.11 -17.08
CA THR A 53 -8.49 -2.09 -17.63
C THR A 53 -7.80 -1.30 -16.52
N ALA A 54 -8.53 -0.92 -15.46
CA ALA A 54 -7.97 -0.23 -14.30
C ALA A 54 -6.93 -1.10 -13.57
N ILE A 55 -7.21 -2.40 -13.37
CA ILE A 55 -6.26 -3.34 -12.75
C ILE A 55 -4.98 -3.44 -13.59
N ILE A 56 -5.09 -3.69 -14.90
CA ILE A 56 -3.92 -3.79 -15.77
C ILE A 56 -3.13 -2.48 -15.80
N GLY A 57 -3.81 -1.33 -15.78
CA GLY A 57 -3.18 -0.02 -15.68
C GLY A 57 -2.33 0.17 -14.42
N VAL A 58 -2.78 -0.39 -13.30
CA VAL A 58 -2.03 -0.38 -12.03
C VAL A 58 -0.88 -1.39 -12.08
N LEU A 59 -1.12 -2.61 -12.54
CA LEU A 59 -0.10 -3.68 -12.60
C LEU A 59 1.07 -3.32 -13.53
N LEU A 60 0.79 -2.64 -14.64
CA LEU A 60 1.82 -2.15 -15.55
C LEU A 60 2.52 -0.89 -15.04
N GLU A 61 2.11 -0.35 -13.89
CA GLU A 61 2.56 0.94 -13.34
C GLU A 61 2.29 2.12 -14.29
N ALA A 62 1.27 1.99 -15.16
CA ALA A 62 0.87 3.04 -16.10
C ALA A 62 0.15 4.18 -15.35
N LEU A 63 -0.64 3.81 -14.34
CA LEU A 63 -1.43 4.69 -13.49
C LEU A 63 -1.25 4.30 -12.01
N SER A 64 -1.31 5.30 -11.12
CA SER A 64 -1.41 5.00 -9.68
C SER A 64 -2.77 4.40 -9.36
N ILE A 65 -2.88 3.63 -8.28
CA ILE A 65 -4.15 3.04 -7.82
C ILE A 65 -5.24 4.12 -7.75
N PHE A 66 -4.94 5.25 -7.11
CA PHE A 66 -5.88 6.37 -7.00
C PHE A 66 -6.33 6.90 -8.36
N THR A 67 -5.39 7.17 -9.27
CA THR A 67 -5.72 7.69 -10.60
C THR A 67 -6.54 6.69 -11.41
N ALA A 68 -6.19 5.40 -11.36
CA ALA A 68 -6.92 4.35 -12.05
C ALA A 68 -8.35 4.23 -11.52
N SER A 69 -8.55 4.22 -10.20
CA SER A 69 -9.87 4.15 -9.57
C SER A 69 -10.76 5.35 -9.91
N VAL A 70 -10.21 6.57 -9.88
CA VAL A 70 -10.97 7.78 -10.23
C VAL A 70 -11.36 7.79 -11.71
N LEU A 71 -10.42 7.45 -12.60
CA LEU A 71 -10.71 7.38 -14.04
C LEU A 71 -11.73 6.29 -14.37
N ALA A 72 -11.65 5.13 -13.71
CA ALA A 72 -12.63 4.06 -13.85
C ALA A 72 -14.03 4.52 -13.43
N LEU A 73 -14.14 5.18 -12.27
CA LEU A 73 -15.41 5.74 -11.78
C LEU A 73 -15.99 6.76 -12.76
N VAL A 74 -15.16 7.68 -13.25
CA VAL A 74 -15.54 8.68 -14.27
C VAL A 74 -15.98 7.99 -15.56
N ALA A 75 -15.25 6.98 -16.03
CA ALA A 75 -15.59 6.24 -17.23
C ALA A 75 -16.93 5.50 -17.09
N VAL A 76 -17.21 4.84 -15.96
CA VAL A 76 -18.48 4.16 -15.69
C VAL A 76 -19.67 5.12 -15.83
N VAL A 77 -19.55 6.33 -15.28
CA VAL A 77 -20.62 7.33 -15.31
C VAL A 77 -20.75 7.99 -16.69
N LEU A 78 -19.63 8.39 -17.31
CA LEU A 78 -19.64 9.06 -18.62
C LEU A 78 -20.10 8.14 -19.75
N LEU A 79 -19.70 6.87 -19.71
CA LEU A 79 -20.14 5.84 -20.66
C LEU A 79 -21.54 5.30 -20.34
N ARG A 80 -22.20 5.83 -19.30
CA ARG A 80 -23.56 5.46 -18.84
C ARG A 80 -23.73 3.96 -18.57
N VAL A 81 -22.66 3.29 -18.14
CA VAL A 81 -22.68 1.88 -17.74
C VAL A 81 -23.48 1.71 -16.45
N LEU A 82 -23.37 2.68 -15.54
CA LEU A 82 -24.19 2.75 -14.33
C LEU A 82 -24.69 4.18 -14.09
N PRO A 83 -25.87 4.34 -13.46
CA PRO A 83 -26.29 5.62 -12.90
C PRO A 83 -25.27 6.14 -11.88
N ALA A 84 -25.07 7.46 -11.83
CA ALA A 84 -24.13 8.10 -10.90
C ALA A 84 -24.40 7.69 -9.45
N GLU A 85 -25.66 7.64 -9.03
CA GLU A 85 -26.05 7.23 -7.66
C GLU A 85 -25.50 5.84 -7.29
N LYS A 86 -25.60 4.87 -8.21
CA LYS A 86 -25.05 3.52 -8.01
C LYS A 86 -23.53 3.49 -8.09
N ALA A 87 -22.92 4.31 -8.96
CA ALA A 87 -21.47 4.38 -9.06
C ALA A 87 -20.82 4.96 -7.79
N PHE A 88 -21.48 5.92 -7.14
CA PHE A 88 -20.98 6.55 -5.90
C PHE A 88 -21.45 5.86 -4.60
N SER A 89 -22.36 4.90 -4.66
CA SER A 89 -22.90 4.25 -3.44
C SER A 89 -21.83 3.59 -2.58
N GLY A 90 -20.73 3.11 -3.21
CA GLY A 90 -19.60 2.56 -2.48
C GLY A 90 -19.03 3.52 -1.43
N PHE A 91 -18.99 4.83 -1.69
CA PHE A 91 -18.45 5.82 -0.73
C PHE A 91 -19.31 5.97 0.54
N SER A 92 -20.57 5.54 0.50
CA SER A 92 -21.48 5.55 1.65
C SER A 92 -21.45 4.28 2.50
N GLU A 93 -20.64 3.28 2.13
CA GLU A 93 -20.51 2.06 2.90
C GLU A 93 -19.92 2.31 4.29
N SER A 94 -20.58 1.76 5.32
CA SER A 94 -20.22 1.95 6.73
C SER A 94 -18.77 1.60 7.03
N PHE A 95 -18.24 0.56 6.39
CA PHE A 95 -16.85 0.14 6.59
C PHE A 95 -15.85 1.15 5.99
N ILE A 96 -16.18 1.84 4.89
CA ILE A 96 -15.33 2.90 4.33
C ILE A 96 -15.29 4.09 5.28
N LEU A 97 -16.44 4.48 5.83
CA LEU A 97 -16.52 5.54 6.83
C LEU A 97 -15.72 5.19 8.10
N LEU A 98 -15.77 3.93 8.53
CA LEU A 98 -14.96 3.42 9.63
C LEU A 98 -13.46 3.52 9.34
N ILE A 99 -13.03 3.12 8.13
CA ILE A 99 -11.63 3.24 7.70
C ILE A 99 -11.20 4.71 7.76
N LEU A 100 -12.00 5.64 7.21
CA LEU A 100 -11.70 7.07 7.26
C LEU A 100 -11.53 7.57 8.71
N ALA A 101 -12.47 7.27 9.60
CA ALA A 101 -12.38 7.65 11.01
C ALA A 101 -11.10 7.10 11.68
N ALA A 102 -10.77 5.83 11.43
CA ALA A 102 -9.57 5.20 11.97
C ALA A 102 -8.28 5.88 11.46
N PHE A 103 -8.24 6.31 10.18
CA PHE A 103 -7.11 7.07 9.63
C PHE A 103 -6.92 8.43 10.32
N LEU A 104 -8.02 9.13 10.67
CA LEU A 104 -7.95 10.38 11.43
C LEU A 104 -7.35 10.17 12.82
N VAL A 105 -7.80 9.14 13.55
CA VAL A 105 -7.25 8.77 14.87
C VAL A 105 -5.77 8.42 14.78
N ALA A 106 -5.39 7.61 13.79
CA ALA A 106 -4.02 7.23 13.54
C ALA A 106 -3.09 8.41 13.32
N LYS A 107 -3.54 9.43 12.58
CA LYS A 107 -2.77 10.68 12.39
C LYS A 107 -2.49 11.38 13.72
N GLY A 108 -3.44 11.35 14.67
CA GLY A 108 -3.24 11.85 16.04
C GLY A 108 -2.22 11.02 16.84
N VAL A 109 -2.29 9.69 16.76
CA VAL A 109 -1.34 8.77 17.40
C VAL A 109 0.08 8.97 16.86
N ILE A 110 0.23 9.15 15.54
CA ILE A 110 1.52 9.42 14.89
C ILE A 110 2.06 10.78 15.33
N LYS A 111 1.23 11.84 15.25
CA LYS A 111 1.64 13.21 15.60
C LYS A 111 2.03 13.37 17.08
N SER A 112 1.36 12.64 17.98
CA SER A 112 1.71 12.64 19.42
C SER A 112 3.00 11.89 19.74
N GLY A 113 3.51 11.08 18.81
CA GLY A 113 4.67 10.22 19.02
C GLY A 113 4.41 9.02 19.93
N LEU A 114 3.14 8.68 20.22
CA LEU A 114 2.76 7.59 21.12
C LEU A 114 3.39 6.26 20.68
N GLY A 115 3.35 5.94 19.38
CA GLY A 115 3.96 4.70 18.87
C GLY A 115 5.47 4.62 19.10
N ARG A 116 6.18 5.74 18.97
CA ARG A 116 7.61 5.81 19.28
C ARG A 116 7.90 5.63 20.77
N ARG A 117 7.03 6.17 21.64
CA ARG A 117 7.15 5.98 23.11
C ARG A 117 6.95 4.51 23.49
N ILE A 118 5.90 3.86 22.97
CA ILE A 118 5.62 2.44 23.23
C ILE A 118 6.81 1.58 22.79
N ALA A 119 7.32 1.82 21.58
CA ALA A 119 8.49 1.11 21.05
C ALA A 119 9.71 1.22 21.98
N PHE A 120 10.07 2.43 22.38
CA PHE A 120 11.21 2.65 23.26
C PHE A 120 11.00 2.10 24.67
N LEU A 121 9.79 2.11 25.21
CA LEU A 121 9.49 1.49 26.51
C LEU A 121 9.73 -0.02 26.47
N LEU A 122 9.26 -0.70 25.41
CA LEU A 122 9.48 -2.13 25.22
C LEU A 122 10.97 -2.45 25.03
N ILE A 123 11.65 -1.70 24.16
CA ILE A 123 13.09 -1.87 23.91
C ILE A 123 13.89 -1.65 25.20
N ARG A 124 13.60 -0.58 25.96
CA ARG A 124 14.26 -0.29 27.24
C ARG A 124 14.07 -1.42 28.25
N ARG A 125 12.90 -2.06 28.26
CA ARG A 125 12.57 -3.12 29.22
C ARG A 125 13.14 -4.49 28.83
N PHE A 126 13.08 -4.86 27.55
CA PHE A 126 13.32 -6.22 27.07
C PHE A 126 14.46 -6.35 26.05
N GLY A 127 14.94 -5.25 25.46
CA GLY A 127 15.90 -5.19 24.35
C GLY A 127 17.35 -5.56 24.68
N LYS A 128 17.57 -6.53 25.59
CA LYS A 128 18.89 -6.99 26.03
C LYS A 128 19.59 -7.92 25.03
N SER A 129 18.87 -8.43 24.03
CA SER A 129 19.41 -9.34 23.00
C SER A 129 18.78 -9.01 21.64
N THR A 130 19.48 -9.37 20.56
CA THR A 130 18.99 -9.18 19.18
C THR A 130 17.61 -9.81 18.96
N LEU A 131 17.41 -11.02 19.50
CA LEU A 131 16.16 -11.75 19.40
C LEU A 131 15.01 -11.04 20.15
N ASN A 132 15.31 -10.50 21.34
CA ASN A 132 14.32 -9.70 22.08
C ASN A 132 14.00 -8.37 21.39
N LEU A 133 14.97 -7.75 20.70
CA LEU A 133 14.73 -6.54 19.90
C LEU A 133 13.73 -6.83 18.77
N GLY A 134 13.88 -7.98 18.09
CA GLY A 134 12.91 -8.45 17.10
C GLY A 134 11.50 -8.58 17.70
N TYR A 135 11.37 -9.26 18.84
CA TYR A 135 10.08 -9.36 19.54
C TYR A 135 9.52 -8.01 19.98
N CYS A 136 10.34 -7.08 20.44
CA CYS A 136 9.90 -5.74 20.80
C CYS A 136 9.30 -4.99 19.60
N ILE A 137 9.91 -5.13 18.43
CA ILE A 137 9.41 -4.49 17.19
C ILE A 137 8.05 -5.08 16.82
N VAL A 138 7.91 -6.40 16.80
CA VAL A 138 6.64 -7.06 16.47
C VAL A 138 5.57 -6.76 17.51
N ALA A 139 5.90 -6.80 18.80
CA ALA A 139 4.96 -6.46 19.87
C ALA A 139 4.50 -5.00 19.79
N THR A 140 5.41 -4.09 19.47
CA THR A 140 5.06 -2.67 19.24
C THR A 140 4.05 -2.56 18.09
N ASP A 141 4.32 -3.24 16.98
CA ASP A 141 3.43 -3.23 15.83
C ASP A 141 2.03 -3.77 16.18
N THR A 142 1.98 -4.91 16.86
CA THR A 142 0.74 -5.53 17.34
C THR A 142 -0.04 -4.61 18.25
N LEU A 143 0.62 -3.88 19.16
CA LEU A 143 -0.06 -2.92 20.04
C LEU A 143 -0.56 -1.67 19.30
N LEU A 144 0.10 -1.29 18.20
CA LEU A 144 -0.31 -0.15 17.38
C LEU A 144 -1.38 -0.49 16.35
N GLY A 145 -1.50 -1.76 15.97
CA GLY A 145 -2.46 -2.27 14.99
C GLY A 145 -3.90 -1.77 15.16
N PRO A 146 -4.51 -1.81 16.36
CA PRO A 146 -5.89 -1.36 16.56
C PRO A 146 -6.08 0.14 16.27
N ALA A 147 -5.06 0.94 16.58
CA ALA A 147 -5.13 2.41 16.58
C ALA A 147 -4.62 3.03 15.26
N ILE A 148 -3.85 2.28 14.47
CA ILE A 148 -3.24 2.76 13.22
C ILE A 148 -3.62 1.80 12.08
N PRO A 149 -4.66 2.12 11.28
CA PRO A 149 -5.22 1.24 10.25
C PRO A 149 -4.45 1.29 8.94
N SER A 150 -3.14 1.51 9.02
CA SER A 150 -2.27 1.67 7.86
C SER A 150 -0.93 1.02 8.11
N ASN A 151 -0.65 -0.03 7.35
CA ASN A 151 0.62 -0.74 7.38
C ASN A 151 1.78 0.21 7.05
N THR A 152 1.60 1.07 6.04
CA THR A 152 2.60 2.07 5.65
C THR A 152 2.88 3.04 6.80
N ALA A 153 1.85 3.47 7.54
CA ALA A 153 2.03 4.39 8.67
C ALA A 153 2.74 3.73 9.86
N ARG A 154 2.36 2.48 10.21
CA ARG A 154 3.04 1.70 11.26
C ARG A 154 4.50 1.40 10.90
N SER A 155 4.76 1.04 9.64
CA SER A 155 6.12 0.87 9.11
C SER A 155 6.94 2.16 9.19
N GLY A 156 6.32 3.33 8.95
CA GLY A 156 6.96 4.64 9.13
C GLY A 156 7.38 4.94 10.57
N ILE A 157 6.71 4.37 11.57
CA ILE A 157 7.10 4.48 12.98
C ILE A 157 8.24 3.51 13.31
N LEU A 158 8.14 2.26 12.87
CA LEU A 158 9.09 1.20 13.25
C LEU A 158 10.40 1.27 12.46
N TYR A 159 10.37 1.68 11.19
CA TYR A 159 11.55 1.69 10.33
C TYR A 159 12.69 2.56 10.90
N PRO A 160 12.48 3.83 11.32
CA PRO A 160 13.55 4.64 11.90
C PRO A 160 14.15 4.02 13.17
N ILE A 161 13.32 3.33 13.97
CA ILE A 161 13.75 2.68 15.21
C ILE A 161 14.62 1.47 14.89
N ALA A 162 14.13 0.60 14.01
CA ALA A 162 14.85 -0.59 13.62
C ALA A 162 16.14 -0.24 12.84
N HIS A 163 16.12 0.83 12.03
CA HIS A 163 17.30 1.36 11.35
C HIS A 163 18.33 1.90 12.34
N ALA A 164 17.93 2.68 13.35
CA ALA A 164 18.82 3.15 14.40
C ALA A 164 19.49 1.99 15.17
N LEU A 165 18.71 0.97 15.57
CA LEU A 165 19.25 -0.24 16.21
C LEU A 165 20.22 -1.01 15.31
N SER A 166 19.99 -0.99 13.99
CA SER A 166 20.88 -1.62 13.03
C SER A 166 22.23 -0.88 12.98
N LEU A 167 22.21 0.45 12.97
CA LEU A 167 23.43 1.26 12.98
C LEU A 167 24.21 1.10 14.29
N ASP A 168 23.52 1.11 15.44
CA ASP A 168 24.15 0.92 16.76
C ASP A 168 24.84 -0.44 16.90
N THR A 169 24.38 -1.45 16.16
CA THR A 169 24.99 -2.80 16.12
C THR A 169 26.05 -2.94 15.02
N GLY A 170 26.43 -1.85 14.34
CA GLY A 170 27.41 -1.86 13.25
C GLY A 170 26.93 -2.55 11.97
N SER A 171 25.61 -2.67 11.80
CA SER A 171 24.96 -3.25 10.61
C SER A 171 24.67 -2.16 9.59
N LEU A 172 25.54 -2.04 8.58
CA LEU A 172 25.39 -1.08 7.50
C LEU A 172 24.65 -1.70 6.30
N PRO A 173 23.91 -0.89 5.50
CA PRO A 173 23.25 -1.34 4.26
C PRO A 173 24.24 -1.53 3.10
N THR A 174 25.39 -2.15 3.37
CA THR A 174 26.42 -2.52 2.39
C THR A 174 26.36 -4.02 2.08
N PRO A 175 26.86 -4.50 0.92
CA PRO A 175 26.84 -5.93 0.59
C PRO A 175 27.45 -6.85 1.65
N GLU A 176 28.48 -6.37 2.37
CA GLU A 176 29.18 -7.06 3.45
C GLU A 176 28.47 -6.90 4.82
N GLY A 177 27.93 -5.70 5.10
CA GLY A 177 27.28 -5.38 6.37
C GLY A 177 25.84 -5.87 6.49
N ARG A 178 25.15 -6.10 5.35
CA ARG A 178 23.72 -6.42 5.33
C ARG A 178 23.39 -7.71 6.07
N ARG A 179 24.26 -8.73 6.09
CA ARG A 179 23.94 -10.03 6.73
C ARG A 179 23.95 -9.99 8.27
N LYS A 180 24.25 -8.85 8.88
CA LYS A 180 24.28 -8.67 10.34
C LYS A 180 22.87 -8.42 10.90
N THR A 181 22.82 -8.10 12.19
CA THR A 181 21.61 -7.82 12.99
C THR A 181 20.55 -6.97 12.28
N GLY A 182 20.94 -6.02 11.44
CA GLY A 182 19.99 -5.15 10.74
C GLY A 182 19.08 -5.87 9.74
N SER A 183 19.57 -6.85 8.98
CA SER A 183 18.68 -7.63 8.09
C SER A 183 17.70 -8.47 8.88
N TYR A 184 18.13 -9.03 10.00
CA TYR A 184 17.22 -9.76 10.89
C TYR A 184 16.11 -8.83 11.40
N LEU A 185 16.45 -7.66 11.95
CA LEU A 185 15.46 -6.72 12.47
C LEU A 185 14.51 -6.21 11.37
N MET A 186 15.01 -5.93 10.17
CA MET A 186 14.15 -5.48 9.06
C MET A 186 13.22 -6.60 8.60
N MET A 187 13.74 -7.82 8.45
CA MET A 187 12.95 -8.97 8.01
C MET A 187 11.90 -9.37 9.06
N THR A 188 12.26 -9.33 10.35
CA THR A 188 11.31 -9.58 11.44
C THR A 188 10.25 -8.48 11.51
N ALA A 189 10.61 -7.22 11.28
CA ALA A 189 9.65 -6.11 11.25
C ALA A 189 8.61 -6.27 10.14
N ILE A 190 9.03 -6.65 8.93
CA ILE A 190 8.11 -6.80 7.79
C ILE A 190 7.24 -8.06 7.93
N SER A 191 7.80 -9.19 8.34
CA SER A 191 7.02 -10.41 8.59
C SER A 191 6.05 -10.24 9.75
N GLY A 192 6.49 -9.59 10.83
CA GLY A 192 5.65 -9.24 11.97
C GLY A 192 4.50 -8.32 11.59
N HIS A 193 4.74 -7.37 10.67
CA HIS A 193 3.70 -6.49 10.12
C HIS A 193 2.55 -7.25 9.47
N THR A 194 2.87 -8.26 8.66
CA THR A 194 1.86 -9.08 8.00
C THR A 194 0.99 -9.81 9.03
N ILE A 195 1.62 -10.40 10.05
CA ILE A 195 0.92 -11.11 11.13
C ILE A 195 0.06 -10.15 11.95
N SER A 196 0.63 -9.04 12.43
CA SER A 196 -0.10 -8.04 13.21
C SER A 196 -1.27 -7.45 12.45
N SER A 197 -1.16 -7.30 11.12
CA SER A 197 -2.26 -6.78 10.31
C SER A 197 -3.45 -7.73 10.31
N ALA A 198 -3.22 -9.04 10.33
CA ALA A 198 -4.28 -10.04 10.38
C ALA A 198 -4.96 -10.16 11.77
N LEU A 199 -4.29 -9.71 12.85
CA LEU A 199 -4.82 -9.81 14.22
C LEU A 199 -5.97 -8.84 14.51
N TRP A 200 -6.06 -7.73 13.79
CA TRP A 200 -7.00 -6.65 14.11
C TRP A 200 -7.92 -6.34 12.95
N PHE A 201 -9.22 -6.21 13.21
CA PHE A 201 -10.20 -5.79 12.20
C PHE A 201 -9.84 -4.43 11.57
N THR A 202 -9.26 -3.52 12.36
CA THR A 202 -8.79 -2.21 11.87
C THR A 202 -7.34 -2.23 11.41
N GLY A 203 -6.64 -3.37 11.39
CA GLY A 203 -5.18 -3.42 11.17
C GLY A 203 -4.74 -3.08 9.75
N MET A 204 -5.59 -3.32 8.75
CA MET A 204 -5.36 -3.02 7.33
C MET A 204 -6.70 -2.65 6.65
N ALA A 205 -6.66 -1.77 5.65
CA ALA A 205 -7.83 -1.36 4.86
C ALA A 205 -8.60 -2.52 4.20
N ALA A 206 -7.96 -3.67 3.96
CA ALA A 206 -8.62 -4.84 3.37
C ALA A 206 -9.43 -5.67 4.40
N ASN A 207 -9.12 -5.56 5.69
CA ASN A 207 -9.73 -6.41 6.71
C ASN A 207 -11.25 -6.18 6.88
N PRO A 208 -11.77 -4.94 6.80
CA PRO A 208 -13.21 -4.70 6.88
C PRO A 208 -13.98 -5.07 5.60
N VAL A 209 -13.30 -5.45 4.53
CA VAL A 209 -13.89 -5.76 3.21
C VAL A 209 -14.25 -7.25 3.09
N GLY A 210 -13.78 -8.08 4.03
CA GLY A 210 -14.01 -9.53 4.08
C GLY A 210 -15.27 -9.94 4.84
#